data_AF-E9I5E6-F1
#
_entry.id   AF-E9I5E6-F1
#
_cell.length_a   1.000
_cell.length_b   1.000
_cell.length_c   1.000
_cell.angle_alpha   90.00
_cell.angle_beta   90.00
_cell.angle_gamma   90.00
#
_symmetry.space_group_name_H-M   'P 1'
#
loop_
_entity.id
_entity.type
_entity.pdbx_description
1 polymer ?
#
loop_
_entity_poly.entity_id
_entity_poly.type
_entity_poly.pdbx_seq_one_letter_code
_entity_poly.pdbx_strand_id
1 'polypeptide(L)'
;MAQSLIPALTSIHEEEEILSDLKSITDLDLLKRLRTSGKVHTKAGKKLMESIAAKEDRDTVRALRAVYVRDFDFLEKRHHRYVQCKAPNYSQDDLDGEKYWIQAVIYDHLAILAKCDDYLAQTNSRSASVVSRASSRHSSVSS
;
A
#
# COMPACT_ATOMS: atom_id res chain seq x y z
N MET A 1 7.74 18.63 35.68
CA MET A 1 6.58 18.17 34.88
C MET A 1 6.99 18.21 33.42
N ALA A 2 7.30 17.05 32.83
CA ALA A 2 7.74 16.97 31.44
C ALA A 2 6.50 17.02 30.52
N GLN A 3 6.39 18.09 29.73
CA GLN A 3 5.40 18.18 28.67
C GLN A 3 5.83 17.22 27.54
N SER A 4 5.07 16.15 27.35
CA SER A 4 5.23 15.26 26.20
C SER A 4 4.68 15.98 24.96
N LEU A 5 5.59 16.61 24.22
CA LEU A 5 5.34 17.10 22.88
C LEU A 5 5.38 15.89 21.94
N ILE A 6 4.21 15.37 21.58
CA ILE A 6 4.08 14.43 20.47
C ILE A 6 3.99 15.27 19.19
N PRO A 7 5.01 15.29 18.31
CA PRO A 7 4.90 16.00 17.05
C PRO A 7 3.92 15.24 16.14
N ALA A 8 3.10 16.00 15.41
CA ALA A 8 2.26 15.45 14.35
C ALA A 8 3.17 14.87 13.25
N LEU A 9 3.22 13.53 13.16
CA LEU A 9 4.07 12.77 12.22
C LEU A 9 3.76 13.16 10.77
N THR A 10 4.70 13.86 10.15
CA THR A 10 4.60 14.34 8.76
C THR A 10 5.92 14.16 8.01
N SER A 11 6.53 12.97 8.05
CA SER A 11 7.58 12.62 7.08
C SER A 11 7.77 11.11 6.91
N ILE A 12 7.98 10.68 5.66
CA ILE A 12 8.25 9.29 5.26
C ILE A 12 9.57 8.78 5.87
N HIS A 13 10.52 9.69 6.14
CA HIS A 13 11.81 9.38 6.77
C HIS A 13 11.66 8.99 8.25
N GLU A 14 10.68 9.57 8.95
CA GLU A 14 10.43 9.30 10.38
C GLU A 14 9.75 7.94 10.58
N GLU A 15 8.92 7.48 9.62
CA GLU A 15 8.29 6.15 9.70
C GLU A 15 9.31 5.00 9.59
N GLU A 16 10.40 5.18 8.81
CA GLU A 16 11.49 4.22 8.67
C GLU A 16 12.41 4.16 9.91
N GLU A 17 12.62 5.30 10.56
CA GLU A 17 13.31 5.41 11.85
C GLU A 17 12.51 4.73 12.97
N ILE A 18 11.19 4.95 13.04
CA ILE A 18 10.28 4.26 13.99
C ILE A 18 10.27 2.73 13.78
N LEU A 19 10.51 2.24 12.56
CA LEU A 19 10.58 0.80 12.27
C LEU A 19 11.88 0.15 12.76
N SER A 20 12.98 0.90 12.73
CA SER A 20 14.25 0.46 13.31
C SER A 20 14.12 0.28 14.83
N ASP A 21 13.33 1.15 15.46
CA ASP A 21 12.98 1.06 16.88
C ASP A 21 11.74 0.22 17.20
N LEU A 22 11.02 -0.32 16.21
CA LEU A 22 9.77 -1.06 16.47
C LEU A 22 9.97 -2.27 17.39
N LYS A 23 11.15 -2.90 17.35
CA LYS A 23 11.53 -4.01 18.24
C LYS A 23 11.85 -3.57 19.67
N SER A 24 12.22 -2.31 19.89
CA SER A 24 12.51 -1.76 21.23
C SER A 24 11.25 -1.22 21.90
N ILE A 25 10.20 -0.91 21.15
CA ILE A 25 8.90 -0.50 21.70
C ILE A 25 8.22 -1.67 22.44
N THR A 26 7.87 -1.43 23.70
CA THR A 26 7.11 -2.34 24.57
C THR A 26 5.80 -1.73 25.08
N ASP A 27 5.60 -0.42 24.93
CA ASP A 27 4.38 0.28 25.31
C ASP A 27 3.21 -0.17 24.41
N LEU A 28 2.23 -0.84 25.03
CA LEU A 28 1.09 -1.43 24.33
C LEU A 28 0.14 -0.36 23.77
N ASP A 29 -0.04 0.76 24.46
CA ASP A 29 -0.89 1.86 24.00
C ASP A 29 -0.22 2.62 22.85
N LEU A 30 1.11 2.76 22.90
CA LEU A 30 1.88 3.24 21.77
C LEU A 30 1.78 2.27 20.58
N LEU A 31 1.95 0.97 20.76
CA LEU A 31 1.82 -0.02 19.67
C LEU A 31 0.41 -0.07 19.09
N LYS A 32 -0.63 -0.01 19.95
CA LYS A 32 -2.03 0.06 19.53
C LYS A 32 -2.25 1.31 18.69
N ARG A 33 -1.76 2.47 19.15
CA ARG A 33 -1.78 3.70 18.36
C ARG A 33 -1.00 3.51 17.07
N LEU A 34 0.27 3.13 17.05
CA LEU A 34 1.04 2.98 15.80
C LEU A 34 0.38 2.05 14.77
N ARG A 35 -0.29 0.98 15.23
CA ARG A 35 -1.04 0.06 14.39
C ARG A 35 -2.37 0.63 13.87
N THR A 36 -3.04 1.50 14.63
CA THR A 36 -4.40 1.99 14.33
C THR A 36 -4.47 3.47 13.93
N SER A 37 -3.54 4.30 14.42
CA SER A 37 -3.22 5.67 14.01
C SER A 37 -2.72 5.71 12.58
N GLY A 38 -2.23 4.58 12.08
CA GLY A 38 -2.00 4.27 10.68
C GLY A 38 -3.27 4.20 9.84
N LYS A 39 -4.09 5.27 9.84
CA LYS A 39 -4.92 5.63 8.67
C LYS A 39 -4.06 5.78 7.41
N VAL A 40 -2.73 5.67 7.49
CA VAL A 40 -1.79 5.69 6.38
C VAL A 40 -2.15 4.64 5.33
N HIS A 41 -2.36 3.36 5.71
CA HIS A 41 -2.78 2.33 4.75
C HIS A 41 -4.15 2.65 4.12
N THR A 42 -5.13 3.07 4.93
CA THR A 42 -6.45 3.49 4.44
C THR A 42 -6.38 4.74 3.56
N LYS A 43 -5.50 5.70 3.86
CA LYS A 43 -5.31 6.96 3.15
C LYS A 43 -4.59 6.73 1.82
N ALA A 44 -3.57 5.88 1.80
CA ALA A 44 -2.90 5.42 0.58
C ALA A 44 -3.88 4.64 -0.30
N GLY A 45 -4.68 3.75 0.29
CA GLY A 45 -5.74 3.02 -0.42
C GLY A 45 -6.78 3.95 -1.02
N LYS A 46 -7.26 4.94 -0.25
CA LYS A 46 -8.19 5.97 -0.74
C LYS A 46 -7.59 6.78 -1.88
N LYS A 47 -6.35 7.26 -1.74
CA LYS A 47 -5.65 8.04 -2.78
C LYS A 47 -5.45 7.21 -4.05
N LEU A 48 -5.10 5.94 -3.91
CA LEU A 48 -4.98 5.01 -5.04
C LEU A 48 -6.32 4.83 -5.76
N MET A 49 -7.40 4.61 -5.01
CA MET A 49 -8.74 4.46 -5.58
C MET A 49 -9.24 5.75 -6.25
N GLU A 50 -8.95 6.92 -5.70
CA GLU A 50 -9.26 8.23 -6.29
C GLU A 50 -8.50 8.44 -7.61
N SER A 51 -7.21 8.09 -7.65
CA SER A 51 -6.36 8.14 -8.85
C SER A 51 -6.89 7.23 -9.97
N ILE A 52 -7.28 6.00 -9.62
CA ILE A 52 -7.93 5.06 -10.55
C ILE A 52 -9.24 5.64 -11.08
N ALA A 53 -10.09 6.20 -10.21
CA ALA A 53 -11.36 6.80 -10.59
C ALA A 53 -11.19 8.02 -11.51
N ALA A 54 -10.15 8.83 -11.26
CA ALA A 54 -9.74 9.96 -12.09
C ALA A 54 -9.07 9.54 -13.41
N LYS A 55 -8.82 8.24 -13.62
CA LYS A 55 -8.11 7.67 -14.78
C LYS A 55 -6.74 8.33 -14.99
N GLU A 56 -6.02 8.60 -13.90
CA GLU A 56 -4.66 9.15 -13.96
C GLU A 56 -3.69 8.22 -14.70
N ASP A 57 -2.53 8.74 -15.09
CA ASP A 57 -1.58 7.95 -15.87
C ASP A 57 -1.07 6.71 -15.11
N ARG A 58 -0.59 5.73 -15.86
CA ARG A 58 -0.19 4.43 -15.30
C ARG A 58 0.99 4.52 -14.35
N ASP A 59 1.90 5.46 -14.58
CA ASP A 59 3.11 5.56 -13.76
C ASP A 59 2.74 6.17 -12.40
N THR A 60 1.81 7.13 -12.38
CA THR A 60 1.18 7.63 -11.15
C THR A 60 0.45 6.52 -10.39
N VAL A 61 -0.41 5.74 -11.05
CA VAL A 61 -1.11 4.61 -10.39
C VAL A 61 -0.13 3.55 -9.88
N ARG A 62 0.93 3.22 -10.63
CA ARG A 62 1.99 2.30 -10.16
C ARG A 62 2.74 2.83 -8.94
N ALA A 63 3.07 4.12 -8.92
CA ALA A 63 3.73 4.75 -7.78
C ALA A 63 2.83 4.71 -6.53
N LEU A 64 1.54 4.99 -6.68
CA LEU A 64 0.57 4.92 -5.59
C LEU A 64 0.36 3.48 -5.09
N ARG A 65 0.32 2.48 -5.99
CA ARG A 65 0.28 1.06 -5.63
C ARG A 65 1.49 0.66 -4.79
N ALA A 66 2.69 1.12 -5.16
CA ALA A 66 3.90 0.83 -4.41
C ALA A 66 3.85 1.43 -2.99
N VAL A 67 3.38 2.67 -2.84
CA VAL A 67 3.15 3.27 -1.51
C VAL A 67 2.16 2.45 -0.70
N TYR A 68 1.02 2.11 -1.30
CA TYR A 68 -0.04 1.34 -0.63
C TYR A 68 0.41 -0.03 -0.11
N VAL A 69 1.22 -0.76 -0.91
CA VAL A 69 1.81 -2.04 -0.51
C VAL A 69 2.81 -1.86 0.65
N ARG A 70 3.72 -0.88 0.56
CA ARG A 70 4.67 -0.62 1.65
C ARG A 70 3.97 -0.27 2.97
N ASP A 71 2.91 0.53 2.90
CA ASP A 71 2.15 0.93 4.10
C ASP A 71 1.44 -0.28 4.73
N PHE A 72 1.02 -1.25 3.92
CA PHE A 72 0.49 -2.54 4.41
C PHE A 72 1.57 -3.36 5.13
N ASP A 73 2.76 -3.49 4.54
CA ASP A 73 3.87 -4.23 5.15
C ASP A 73 4.23 -3.66 6.54
N PHE A 74 4.18 -2.33 6.69
CA PHE A 74 4.40 -1.67 7.98
C PHE A 74 3.26 -1.90 8.97
N LEU A 75 2.02 -1.87 8.52
CA LEU A 75 0.86 -2.22 9.34
C LEU A 75 0.98 -3.66 9.86
N GLU A 76 1.33 -4.61 8.99
CA GLU A 76 1.49 -6.02 9.35
C GLU A 76 2.60 -6.22 10.39
N LYS A 77 3.77 -5.58 10.20
CA LYS A 77 4.88 -5.61 11.17
C LYS A 77 4.48 -5.03 12.53
N ARG A 78 3.76 -3.91 12.56
CA ARG A 78 3.24 -3.28 13.80
C ARG A 78 2.20 -4.17 14.47
N HIS A 79 1.31 -4.78 13.69
CA HIS A 79 0.33 -5.73 14.21
C HIS A 79 1.00 -6.95 14.85
N HIS A 80 1.97 -7.55 14.16
CA HIS A 80 2.74 -8.66 14.66
C HIS A 80 3.44 -8.31 15.98
N ARG A 81 4.09 -7.14 16.05
CA ARG A 81 4.74 -6.67 17.28
C ARG A 81 3.76 -6.44 18.42
N TYR A 82 2.62 -5.81 18.14
CA TYR A 82 1.56 -5.61 19.14
C TYR A 82 1.07 -6.95 19.72
N VAL A 83 0.81 -7.95 18.86
CA VAL A 83 0.39 -9.27 19.30
C VAL A 83 1.48 -9.94 20.15
N GLN A 84 2.75 -9.85 19.76
CA GLN A 84 3.86 -10.37 20.58
C GLN A 84 3.92 -9.71 21.96
N CYS A 85 3.80 -8.38 22.06
CA CYS A 85 3.86 -7.66 23.33
C CYS A 85 2.63 -7.91 24.22
N LYS A 86 1.46 -8.11 23.62
CA LYS A 86 0.22 -8.46 24.35
C LYS A 86 0.16 -9.94 24.72
N ALA A 87 1.02 -10.80 24.15
CA ALA A 87 1.05 -12.25 24.33
C ALA A 87 0.89 -12.76 25.77
N PRO A 88 1.58 -12.19 26.77
CA PRO A 88 1.49 -12.67 28.16
C PRO A 88 0.12 -12.46 28.81
N ASN A 89 -0.73 -11.59 28.24
CA ASN A 89 -2.01 -11.18 28.81
C ASN A 89 -3.22 -11.56 27.91
N TYR A 90 -3.03 -12.42 26.91
CA TYR A 90 -4.12 -12.79 26.00
C TYR A 90 -5.11 -13.76 26.66
N SER A 91 -6.40 -13.43 26.60
CA SER A 91 -7.45 -14.45 26.57
C SER A 91 -7.53 -15.07 25.17
N GLN A 92 -8.18 -16.24 25.05
CA GLN A 92 -8.45 -16.85 23.74
C GLN A 92 -9.30 -15.92 22.86
N ASP A 93 -10.31 -15.28 23.44
CA ASP A 93 -11.18 -14.32 22.73
C ASP A 93 -10.41 -13.11 22.21
N ASP A 94 -9.43 -12.61 22.97
CA ASP A 94 -8.57 -11.52 22.54
C ASP A 94 -7.68 -11.95 21.35
N LEU A 95 -7.16 -13.20 21.33
CA LEU A 95 -6.37 -13.72 20.18
C LEU A 95 -7.24 -13.87 18.94
N ASP A 96 -8.44 -14.42 19.10
CA ASP A 96 -9.39 -14.59 18.00
C ASP A 96 -9.83 -13.23 17.45
N GLY A 97 -10.12 -12.26 18.31
CA GLY A 97 -10.43 -10.88 17.90
C GLY A 97 -9.32 -10.23 17.07
N GLU A 98 -8.06 -10.43 17.45
CA GLU A 98 -6.90 -9.89 16.73
C GLU A 98 -6.68 -10.60 15.39
N LYS A 99 -6.91 -11.91 15.33
CA LYS A 99 -6.92 -12.70 14.10
C LYS A 99 -8.03 -12.23 13.14
N TYR A 100 -9.24 -12.03 13.63
CA TYR A 100 -10.35 -11.50 12.83
C TYR A 100 -10.04 -10.10 12.29
N TRP A 101 -9.44 -9.25 13.13
CA TRP A 101 -9.06 -7.89 12.73
C TRP A 101 -8.06 -7.89 11.57
N ILE A 102 -6.94 -8.61 11.69
CA ILE A 102 -5.93 -8.61 10.62
C ILE A 102 -6.46 -9.29 9.35
N GLN A 103 -7.30 -10.32 9.48
CA GLN A 103 -7.93 -10.97 8.34
C GLN A 103 -8.83 -10.00 7.56
N ALA A 104 -9.63 -9.17 8.24
CA ALA A 104 -10.43 -8.14 7.59
C ALA A 104 -9.57 -7.13 6.82
N VAL A 105 -8.46 -6.68 7.43
CA VAL A 105 -7.50 -5.77 6.79
C VAL A 105 -6.86 -6.40 5.55
N ILE A 106 -6.51 -7.69 5.60
CA ILE A 106 -5.99 -8.44 4.44
C ILE A 106 -7.02 -8.50 3.31
N TYR A 107 -8.29 -8.76 3.63
CA TYR A 107 -9.35 -8.81 2.62
C TYR A 107 -9.52 -7.46 1.90
N ASP A 108 -9.59 -6.37 2.67
CA ASP A 108 -9.66 -5.01 2.09
C ASP A 108 -8.40 -4.69 1.26
N HIS A 109 -7.23 -5.11 1.74
CA HIS A 109 -5.97 -4.93 1.04
C HIS A 109 -5.99 -5.55 -0.36
N LEU A 110 -6.35 -6.84 -0.42
CA LEU A 110 -6.42 -7.60 -1.67
C LEU A 110 -7.49 -7.05 -2.62
N ALA A 111 -8.63 -6.61 -2.09
CA ALA A 111 -9.70 -6.04 -2.90
C ALA A 111 -9.27 -4.73 -3.61
N ILE A 112 -8.48 -3.88 -2.95
CA ILE A 112 -7.93 -2.67 -3.57
C ILE A 112 -6.86 -3.02 -4.61
N LEU A 113 -5.97 -3.98 -4.31
CA LEU A 113 -4.96 -4.42 -5.27
C LEU A 113 -5.56 -5.00 -6.54
N ALA A 114 -6.62 -5.83 -6.42
CA ALA A 114 -7.32 -6.38 -7.57
C ALA A 114 -7.85 -5.29 -8.50
N LYS A 115 -8.50 -4.24 -7.95
CA LYS A 115 -8.99 -3.09 -8.74
C LYS A 115 -7.86 -2.33 -9.42
N CYS A 116 -6.72 -2.17 -8.74
CA CYS A 116 -5.55 -1.53 -9.31
C CYS A 116 -4.96 -2.36 -10.46
N ASP A 117 -4.85 -3.67 -10.27
CA ASP A 117 -4.29 -4.58 -11.27
C ASP A 117 -5.21 -4.66 -12.50
N ASP A 118 -6.53 -4.68 -12.32
CA ASP A 118 -7.52 -4.57 -13.40
C ASP A 118 -7.36 -3.27 -14.21
N TYR A 119 -7.18 -2.14 -13.53
CA TYR A 119 -6.96 -0.85 -14.18
C TYR A 119 -5.65 -0.83 -14.99
N LEU A 120 -4.56 -1.32 -14.40
CA LEU A 120 -3.25 -1.39 -15.05
C LEU A 120 -3.27 -2.35 -16.24
N ALA A 121 -4.01 -3.46 -16.17
CA ALA A 121 -4.20 -4.40 -17.26
C ALA A 121 -4.97 -3.78 -18.43
N GLN A 122 -6.08 -3.08 -18.17
CA GLN A 122 -6.89 -2.43 -19.21
C GLN A 122 -6.12 -1.31 -19.94
N THR A 123 -5.26 -0.59 -19.21
CA THR A 123 -4.47 0.53 -19.75
C THR A 123 -3.18 0.11 -20.47
N ASN A 124 -2.84 -1.20 -20.49
CA ASN A 124 -1.76 -1.73 -21.33
C ASN A 124 -2.09 -1.73 -22.84
N SER A 125 -3.35 -1.56 -23.22
CA SER A 125 -3.83 -1.82 -24.59
C SER A 125 -3.62 -0.69 -25.63
N ARG A 126 -2.91 0.40 -25.33
CA ARG A 126 -2.81 1.54 -26.27
C ARG A 126 -1.40 2.10 -26.49
N SER A 127 -0.66 1.47 -27.40
CA SER A 127 0.04 2.10 -28.53
C SER A 127 0.93 1.09 -29.28
N ALA A 128 0.30 0.19 -30.02
CA ALA A 128 0.92 -0.40 -31.21
C ALA A 128 0.18 0.12 -32.45
N SER A 129 0.14 1.45 -32.62
CA SER A 129 0.00 2.01 -33.96
C SER A 129 1.35 1.82 -34.64
N VAL A 130 1.62 0.59 -35.06
CA VAL A 130 2.63 0.34 -36.08
C VAL A 130 2.02 0.93 -37.34
N VAL A 131 2.38 2.17 -37.65
CA VAL A 131 2.14 2.75 -38.97
C VAL A 131 2.72 1.77 -39.97
N SER A 132 1.84 1.08 -40.70
CA SER A 132 2.19 0.24 -41.84
C SER A 132 2.95 1.10 -42.83
N ARG A 133 4.28 1.04 -42.77
CA ARG A 133 5.15 1.65 -43.78
C ARG A 133 5.11 0.73 -44.99
N ALA A 134 4.03 0.84 -45.76
CA ALA A 134 3.91 0.24 -47.08
C ALA A 134 4.99 0.87 -47.98
N SER A 135 6.15 0.23 -48.05
CA SER A 135 7.16 0.57 -49.04
C SER A 135 6.71 -0.01 -50.38
N SER A 136 5.93 0.77 -51.13
CA SER A 136 5.67 0.50 -52.55
C SER A 136 7.00 0.61 -53.31
N ARG A 137 7.63 -0.54 -53.57
CA ARG A 137 8.68 -0.66 -54.56
C ARG A 137 8.01 -1.02 -55.89
N HIS A 138 7.68 0.01 -56.64
CA HIS A 138 7.47 -0.08 -58.07
C HIS A 138 8.85 -0.30 -58.70
N SER A 139 9.08 -1.46 -59.31
CA SER A 139 10.18 -1.66 -60.25
C SER A 139 9.59 -2.19 -61.54
N SER A 140 9.33 -1.25 -62.43
CA SER A 140 9.10 -1.44 -63.85
C SER A 140 10.42 -1.91 -64.48
N VAL A 141 10.39 -3.08 -65.12
CA VAL A 141 11.35 -3.45 -66.16
C VAL A 141 10.54 -3.76 -67.40
N SER A 142 10.70 -2.89 -68.40
CA SER A 142 10.22 -3.06 -69.77
C SER A 142 11.36 -3.63 -70.62
N SER A 143 10.96 -4.50 -71.56
CA SER A 143 11.62 -4.94 -72.80
C SER A 143 12.84 -5.86 -72.70
#